data_AF-X1T4C6-F1
#
_entry.id   AF-X1T4C6-F1
#
_cell.length_a   1.000
_cell.length_b   1.000
_cell.length_c   1.000
_cell.angle_alpha   90.00
_cell.angle_beta   90.00
_cell.angle_gamma   90.00
#
_symmetry.space_group_name_H-M   'P 1'
#
loop_
_entity.id
_entity.type
_entity.pdbx_description
1 polymer ?
#
loop_
_entity_poly.entity_id
_entity_poly.type
_entity_poly.pdbx_seq_one_letter_code
_entity_poly.pdbx_strand_id
1 'polypeptide(L)'
;MFLPYEEALSGILEKANEIVSRETLRRRPPRVVAPPPPRIIHRVPEEEEMRFMVARIPPEHVPEEPLSPLPFARAPSSEEKKVLWDAFVYHFQEKGMNAWDYRKLFEERIWNITFKDWDTVKKKYDYLVDAVQKGEVRQLPPLFVWRGLPLPALMGTEASAWRTDREEQKADAIVHYTSVVIRNARNKIGVVPRIDDLREKLEQAGILEVTHADINEAITAAYERKDSWFAGITLEELNTFLET
;
A
#
# COMPACT_ATOMS: atom_id res chain seq x y z
N MET A 1 -14.32 -32.88 53.84
CA MET A 1 -15.27 -32.07 54.63
C MET A 1 -15.59 -30.84 53.81
N PHE A 2 -16.84 -30.69 53.38
CA PHE A 2 -17.30 -29.48 52.68
C PHE A 2 -17.59 -28.42 53.74
N LEU A 3 -17.02 -27.23 53.57
CA LEU A 3 -17.31 -26.11 54.46
C LEU A 3 -18.80 -25.75 54.35
N PRO A 4 -19.47 -25.41 55.46
CA PRO A 4 -20.83 -24.89 55.43
C PRO A 4 -20.92 -23.69 54.48
N TYR A 5 -22.02 -23.59 53.74
CA TYR A 5 -22.22 -22.55 52.72
C TYR A 5 -21.96 -21.14 53.24
N GLU A 6 -22.30 -20.87 54.50
CA GLU A 6 -22.10 -19.56 55.14
C GLU A 6 -20.61 -19.21 55.34
N GLU A 7 -19.77 -20.19 55.66
CA GLU A 7 -18.32 -20.00 55.80
C GLU A 7 -17.63 -19.87 54.43
N ALA A 8 -18.15 -20.55 53.41
CA ALA A 8 -17.67 -20.37 52.04
C ALA A 8 -18.04 -18.98 51.50
N LEU A 9 -19.26 -18.51 51.78
CA LEU A 9 -19.74 -17.20 51.35
C LEU A 9 -18.96 -16.06 52.01
N SER A 10 -18.69 -16.15 53.31
CA SER A 10 -17.91 -15.13 54.03
C SER A 10 -16.48 -15.06 53.51
N GLY A 11 -15.82 -16.20 53.26
CA GLY A 11 -14.48 -16.24 52.68
C GLY A 11 -14.41 -15.68 51.25
N ILE A 12 -15.46 -15.86 50.45
CA ILE A 12 -15.56 -15.27 49.10
C ILE A 12 -15.73 -13.75 49.18
N LEU A 13 -16.61 -13.27 50.06
CA LEU A 13 -16.86 -11.83 50.24
C LEU A 13 -15.63 -11.10 50.78
N GLU A 14 -14.88 -11.73 51.68
CA GLU A 14 -13.64 -11.16 52.23
C GLU A 14 -12.56 -11.04 51.15
N LYS A 15 -12.38 -12.07 50.32
CA LYS A 15 -11.49 -12.02 49.15
C LYS A 15 -11.92 -10.99 48.10
N ALA A 16 -13.23 -10.85 47.86
CA ALA A 16 -13.74 -9.85 46.95
C ALA A 16 -13.41 -8.42 47.44
N ASN A 17 -13.56 -8.16 48.74
CA ASN A 17 -13.20 -6.89 49.35
C ASN A 17 -11.68 -6.64 49.33
N GLU A 18 -10.86 -7.68 49.49
CA GLU A 18 -9.39 -7.57 49.35
C GLU A 18 -8.98 -7.19 47.91
N ILE A 19 -9.66 -7.76 46.90
CA ILE A 19 -9.40 -7.43 45.48
C ILE A 19 -9.81 -5.98 45.20
N VAL A 20 -11.00 -5.57 45.64
CA VAL A 20 -11.48 -4.19 45.44
C VAL A 20 -10.56 -3.18 46.13
N SER A 21 -10.11 -3.45 47.35
CA SER A 21 -9.19 -2.56 48.08
C SER A 21 -7.79 -2.50 47.46
N ARG A 22 -7.27 -3.61 46.90
CA ARG A 22 -6.04 -3.58 46.10
C ARG A 22 -6.20 -2.80 44.79
N GLU A 23 -7.39 -2.84 44.20
CA GLU A 23 -7.69 -2.15 42.94
C GLU A 23 -7.88 -0.64 43.13
N THR A 24 -8.48 -0.20 44.24
CA THR A 24 -8.59 1.23 44.57
C THR A 24 -7.24 1.88 44.86
N LEU A 25 -6.29 1.15 45.45
CA LEU A 25 -4.92 1.63 45.66
C LEU A 25 -4.12 1.80 44.36
N ARG A 26 -4.49 1.08 43.28
CA ARG A 26 -3.85 1.19 41.95
C ARG A 26 -4.45 2.27 41.07
N ARG A 27 -5.58 2.87 41.46
CA ARG A 27 -6.15 4.00 40.72
C ARG A 27 -5.31 5.25 41.00
N ARG A 28 -4.51 5.64 40.00
CA ARG A 28 -3.90 6.98 39.96
C ARG A 28 -5.01 8.02 40.22
N PRO A 29 -4.73 9.10 40.98
CA PRO A 29 -5.73 10.15 41.17
C PRO A 29 -6.21 10.64 39.80
N PRO A 30 -7.50 10.98 39.66
CA PRO A 30 -8.00 11.55 38.42
C PRO A 30 -7.12 12.74 38.06
N ARG A 31 -6.53 12.71 36.87
CA ARG A 31 -5.69 13.80 36.37
C ARG A 31 -6.58 15.03 36.36
N VAL A 32 -6.32 15.98 37.25
CA VAL A 32 -6.96 17.30 37.22
C VAL A 32 -6.54 17.91 35.89
N VAL A 33 -7.44 17.84 34.90
CA VAL A 33 -7.27 18.52 33.63
C VAL A 33 -7.43 19.99 33.96
N ALA A 34 -6.30 20.70 34.06
CA ALA A 34 -6.32 22.15 34.13
C ALA A 34 -7.18 22.65 32.96
N PRO A 35 -8.09 23.61 33.18
CA PRO A 35 -8.83 24.21 32.08
C PRO A 35 -7.82 24.70 31.04
N PRO A 36 -8.07 24.47 29.74
CA PRO A 36 -7.15 24.91 28.70
C PRO A 36 -6.87 26.40 28.92
N PRO A 37 -5.60 26.85 28.81
CA PRO A 37 -5.29 28.27 28.90
C PRO A 37 -6.22 29.01 27.92
N PRO A 38 -6.77 30.18 28.30
CA PRO A 38 -7.62 30.94 27.40
C PRO A 38 -6.85 31.11 26.09
N ARG A 39 -7.42 30.56 25.00
CA ARG A 39 -6.88 30.79 23.67
C ARG A 39 -6.84 32.31 23.53
N ILE A 40 -5.64 32.88 23.47
CA ILE A 40 -5.46 34.19 22.87
C ILE A 40 -5.98 33.97 21.46
N ILE A 41 -7.22 34.39 21.24
CA ILE A 41 -7.76 34.54 19.89
C ILE A 41 -6.92 35.68 19.34
N HIS A 42 -5.79 35.34 18.72
CA HIS A 42 -5.36 36.11 17.58
C HIS A 42 -6.60 36.10 16.69
N ARG A 43 -7.31 37.24 16.66
CA ARG A 43 -8.24 37.51 15.57
C ARG A 43 -7.38 37.28 14.33
N VAL A 44 -7.56 36.10 13.73
CA VAL A 44 -7.29 35.91 12.32
C VAL A 44 -8.05 37.08 11.71
N PRO A 45 -7.38 38.06 11.07
CA PRO A 45 -8.10 38.99 10.23
C PRO A 45 -8.98 38.11 9.36
N GLU A 46 -10.28 38.40 9.28
CA GLU A 46 -11.11 37.78 8.25
C GLU A 46 -10.29 37.87 6.97
N GLU A 47 -9.82 36.71 6.49
CA GLU A 47 -9.07 36.64 5.24
C GLU A 47 -10.11 37.01 4.20
N GLU A 48 -10.24 38.32 3.96
CA GLU A 48 -10.38 38.90 2.64
C GLU A 48 -9.78 37.90 1.68
N GLU A 49 -10.62 37.44 0.75
CA GLU A 49 -10.24 36.67 -0.42
C GLU A 49 -8.88 37.16 -0.92
N MET A 50 -7.80 36.58 -0.40
CA MET A 50 -6.50 36.65 -1.01
C MET A 50 -6.67 35.76 -2.21
N ARG A 51 -7.26 36.36 -3.26
CA ARG A 51 -6.92 36.08 -4.64
C ARG A 51 -5.40 36.17 -4.65
N PHE A 52 -4.73 35.06 -4.35
CA PHE A 52 -3.37 34.86 -4.74
C PHE A 52 -3.41 35.11 -6.24
N MET A 53 -3.00 36.30 -6.66
CA MET A 53 -2.60 36.54 -8.03
C MET A 53 -1.38 35.67 -8.20
N VAL A 54 -1.63 34.39 -8.47
CA VAL A 54 -0.59 33.43 -8.79
C VAL A 54 -0.01 33.96 -10.09
N ALA A 55 1.18 34.56 -9.98
CA ALA A 55 1.93 35.01 -11.13
C ALA A 55 1.91 33.87 -12.15
N ARG A 56 1.43 34.15 -13.37
CA ARG A 56 1.37 33.16 -14.45
C ARG A 56 2.76 32.57 -14.59
N ILE A 57 2.95 31.35 -14.09
CA ILE A 57 4.20 30.62 -14.26
C ILE A 57 4.30 30.37 -15.77
N PRO A 58 5.42 30.70 -16.42
CA PRO A 58 5.60 30.40 -17.84
C PRO A 58 5.39 28.90 -18.09
N PRO A 59 4.97 28.49 -19.31
CA PRO A 59 4.66 27.10 -19.61
C PRO A 59 5.91 26.23 -19.53
N GLU A 60 6.19 25.69 -18.35
CA GLU A 60 7.26 24.75 -18.14
C GLU A 60 6.79 23.36 -18.53
N HIS A 61 7.48 22.77 -19.50
CA HIS A 61 7.26 21.41 -19.95
C HIS A 61 8.33 20.51 -19.33
N VAL A 62 7.98 19.25 -19.07
CA VAL A 62 8.97 18.25 -18.67
C VAL A 62 10.02 18.15 -19.76
N PRO A 63 11.33 18.35 -19.45
CA PRO A 63 12.35 18.39 -20.49
C PRO A 63 12.46 17.05 -21.21
N GLU A 64 12.69 17.10 -22.52
CA GLU A 64 12.78 15.90 -23.35
C GLU A 64 13.98 15.02 -22.98
N GLU A 65 15.04 15.63 -22.48
CA GLU A 65 16.26 14.96 -22.03
C GLU A 65 16.55 15.27 -20.55
N PRO A 66 17.25 14.38 -19.83
CA PRO A 66 17.68 14.67 -18.48
C PRO A 66 18.63 15.86 -18.47
N LEU A 67 18.39 16.83 -17.59
CA LEU A 67 19.26 18.01 -17.46
C LEU A 67 20.60 17.64 -16.80
N SER A 68 20.60 16.62 -15.93
CA SER A 68 21.82 16.18 -15.27
C SER A 68 22.58 15.14 -16.11
N PRO A 69 23.91 15.31 -16.29
CA PRO A 69 24.76 14.38 -17.02
C PRO A 69 25.03 13.05 -16.28
N LEU A 70 24.45 12.86 -15.09
CA LEU A 70 24.65 11.66 -14.30
C LEU A 70 23.93 10.45 -14.93
N PRO A 71 24.59 9.28 -15.00
CA PRO A 71 23.97 8.08 -15.56
C PRO A 71 22.84 7.58 -14.65
N PHE A 72 21.83 6.98 -15.26
CA PHE A 72 20.79 6.23 -14.55
C PHE A 72 21.32 4.84 -14.13
N ALA A 73 20.83 4.18 -13.07
CA ALA A 73 19.64 4.51 -12.27
C ALA A 73 19.90 5.54 -11.17
N ARG A 74 19.12 6.63 -11.17
CA ARG A 74 19.23 7.72 -10.18
C ARG A 74 17.89 8.35 -9.86
N ALA A 75 17.83 9.06 -8.74
CA ALA A 75 16.74 9.98 -8.48
C ALA A 75 16.89 11.25 -9.36
N PRO A 76 15.79 11.98 -9.63
CA PRO A 76 15.88 13.26 -10.31
C PRO A 76 16.82 14.20 -9.57
N SER A 77 17.64 14.96 -10.29
CA SER A 77 18.56 15.95 -9.72
C SER A 77 17.78 17.11 -9.09
N SER A 78 18.39 17.92 -8.22
CA SER A 78 17.71 19.09 -7.62
C SER A 78 17.14 20.06 -8.67
N GLU A 79 17.81 20.19 -9.82
CA GLU A 79 17.37 21.02 -10.95
C GLU A 79 16.17 20.40 -11.66
N GLU A 80 16.23 19.09 -11.95
CA GLU A 80 15.12 18.35 -12.55
C GLU A 80 13.89 18.33 -11.63
N LYS A 81 14.09 18.20 -10.31
CA LYS A 81 13.02 18.25 -9.31
C LYS A 81 12.27 19.58 -9.36
N LYS A 82 12.99 20.68 -9.54
CA LYS A 82 12.41 22.02 -9.64
C LYS A 82 11.58 22.17 -10.92
N VAL A 83 12.16 21.83 -12.08
CA VAL A 83 11.47 21.91 -13.37
C VAL A 83 10.23 21.01 -13.41
N LEU A 84 10.33 19.78 -12.89
CA LEU A 84 9.19 18.86 -12.81
C LEU A 84 8.07 19.41 -11.92
N TRP A 85 8.41 20.11 -10.83
CA TRP A 85 7.44 20.73 -9.94
C TRP A 85 6.79 21.96 -10.55
N ASP A 86 7.58 22.82 -11.17
CA ASP A 86 7.09 24.04 -11.82
C ASP A 86 6.16 23.68 -13.00
N ALA A 87 6.49 22.64 -13.78
CA ALA A 87 5.61 22.05 -14.78
C ALA A 87 4.31 21.46 -14.16
N PHE A 88 4.41 20.84 -12.99
CA PHE A 88 3.26 20.28 -12.29
C PHE A 88 2.32 21.41 -11.88
N VAL A 89 2.86 22.44 -11.23
CA VAL A 89 2.11 23.62 -10.82
C VAL A 89 1.41 24.28 -12.01
N TYR A 90 2.08 24.40 -13.16
CA TYR A 90 1.48 24.93 -14.38
C TYR A 90 0.24 24.13 -14.82
N HIS A 91 0.34 22.80 -14.91
CA HIS A 91 -0.78 21.94 -15.30
C HIS A 91 -1.99 21.99 -14.35
N PHE A 92 -1.77 22.23 -13.06
CA PHE A 92 -2.88 22.38 -12.09
C PHE A 92 -3.46 23.80 -12.07
N GLN A 93 -2.63 24.83 -12.30
CA GLN A 93 -3.09 26.21 -12.44
C GLN A 93 -4.03 26.39 -13.63
N GLU A 94 -3.71 25.79 -14.79
CA GLU A 94 -4.59 25.83 -15.97
C GLU A 94 -5.99 25.25 -15.67
N LYS A 95 -6.08 24.30 -14.75
CA LYS A 95 -7.33 23.62 -14.38
C LYS A 95 -7.99 24.18 -13.12
N GLY A 96 -7.44 25.26 -12.53
CA GLY A 96 -7.98 25.90 -11.33
C GLY A 96 -7.85 25.04 -10.06
N MET A 97 -6.91 24.11 -10.03
CA MET A 97 -6.65 23.23 -8.89
C MET A 97 -5.42 23.70 -8.12
N ASN A 98 -5.42 23.49 -6.80
CA ASN A 98 -4.27 23.84 -5.97
C ASN A 98 -3.22 22.72 -5.99
N ALA A 99 -2.11 22.95 -6.69
CA ALA A 99 -0.99 22.00 -6.79
C ALA A 99 -0.36 21.68 -5.41
N TRP A 100 -0.42 22.62 -4.47
CA TRP A 100 0.23 22.49 -3.15
C TRP A 100 -0.38 21.38 -2.30
N ASP A 101 -1.67 21.07 -2.48
CA ASP A 101 -2.36 19.98 -1.78
C ASP A 101 -1.79 18.60 -2.18
N TYR A 102 -1.21 18.51 -3.38
CA TYR A 102 -0.62 17.29 -3.93
C TYR A 102 0.91 17.24 -3.81
N ARG A 103 1.53 18.24 -3.17
CA ARG A 103 2.99 18.30 -3.00
C ARG A 103 3.54 17.02 -2.38
N LYS A 104 2.99 16.58 -1.25
CA LYS A 104 3.45 15.38 -0.55
C LYS A 104 3.41 14.13 -1.45
N LEU A 105 2.36 13.99 -2.25
CA LEU A 105 2.22 12.88 -3.20
C LEU A 105 3.28 12.95 -4.29
N PHE A 106 3.54 14.14 -4.82
CA PHE A 106 4.60 14.35 -5.81
C PHE A 106 5.98 13.99 -5.28
N GLU A 107 6.30 14.39 -4.05
CA GLU A 107 7.58 14.08 -3.40
C GLU A 107 7.78 12.57 -3.24
N GLU A 108 6.75 11.86 -2.78
CA GLU A 108 6.79 10.41 -2.57
C GLU A 108 6.87 9.61 -3.87
N ARG A 109 6.28 10.13 -4.96
CA ARG A 109 6.09 9.44 -6.24
C ARG A 109 7.14 9.79 -7.30
N ILE A 110 7.78 10.94 -7.19
CA ILE A 110 8.74 11.40 -8.20
C ILE A 110 10.09 11.72 -7.55
N TRP A 111 10.14 12.55 -6.50
CA TRP A 111 11.43 13.01 -5.97
C TRP A 111 12.23 11.96 -5.21
N ASN A 112 11.56 11.04 -4.54
CA ASN A 112 12.18 10.05 -3.65
C ASN A 112 12.36 8.67 -4.30
N ILE A 113 12.30 8.61 -5.63
CA ILE A 113 12.35 7.35 -6.38
C ILE A 113 13.55 7.34 -7.31
N THR A 114 14.25 6.20 -7.32
CA THR A 114 15.29 5.91 -8.29
C THR A 114 14.65 5.37 -9.57
N PHE A 115 14.91 6.02 -10.69
CA PHE A 115 14.40 5.60 -11.99
C PHE A 115 15.49 4.93 -12.79
N LYS A 116 15.10 3.96 -13.62
CA LYS A 116 16.01 3.26 -14.54
C LYS A 116 16.37 4.11 -15.75
N ASP A 117 15.43 4.90 -16.25
CA ASP A 117 15.56 5.71 -17.46
C ASP A 117 14.71 6.99 -17.35
N TRP A 118 15.08 8.05 -18.07
CA TRP A 118 14.33 9.31 -18.10
C TRP A 118 12.91 9.14 -18.67
N ASP A 119 12.73 8.27 -19.65
CA ASP A 119 11.39 7.97 -20.20
C ASP A 119 10.46 7.35 -19.16
N THR A 120 11.00 6.62 -18.19
CA THR A 120 10.21 6.08 -17.07
C THR A 120 9.76 7.20 -16.12
N VAL A 121 10.57 8.25 -15.97
CA VAL A 121 10.21 9.45 -15.19
C VAL A 121 9.02 10.14 -15.86
N LYS A 122 9.10 10.40 -17.16
CA LYS A 122 8.02 11.05 -17.93
C LYS A 122 6.71 10.27 -17.85
N LYS A 123 6.74 8.96 -18.15
CA LYS A 123 5.53 8.11 -18.08
C LYS A 123 4.87 8.13 -16.71
N LYS A 124 5.65 8.08 -15.62
CA LYS A 124 5.12 8.12 -14.25
C LYS A 124 4.65 9.52 -13.85
N TYR A 125 5.30 10.56 -14.36
CA TYR A 125 4.87 11.94 -14.18
C TYR A 125 3.52 12.17 -14.88
N ASP A 126 3.38 11.78 -16.14
CA ASP A 126 2.15 11.94 -16.91
C ASP A 126 1.00 11.15 -16.28
N TYR A 127 1.27 9.92 -15.84
CA TYR A 127 0.29 9.10 -15.12
C TYR A 127 -0.15 9.74 -13.80
N LEU A 128 0.78 10.36 -13.07
CA LEU A 128 0.45 11.08 -11.83
C LEU A 128 -0.43 12.30 -12.13
N VAL A 129 -0.06 13.10 -13.13
CA VAL A 129 -0.84 14.28 -13.54
C VAL A 129 -2.25 13.86 -13.97
N ASP A 130 -2.38 12.84 -14.82
CA ASP A 130 -3.67 12.32 -15.28
C ASP A 130 -4.54 11.79 -14.12
N ALA A 131 -3.94 11.03 -13.20
CA ALA A 131 -4.65 10.50 -12.04
C ALA A 131 -5.15 11.60 -11.08
N VAL A 132 -4.36 12.67 -10.88
CA VAL A 132 -4.83 13.81 -10.07
C VAL A 132 -5.92 14.59 -10.82
N GLN A 133 -5.77 14.80 -12.13
CA GLN A 133 -6.76 15.50 -12.94
C GLN A 133 -8.11 14.77 -13.00
N LYS A 134 -8.10 13.44 -13.01
CA LYS A 134 -9.30 12.59 -12.93
C LYS A 134 -9.85 12.44 -11.51
N GLY A 135 -9.15 12.94 -10.49
CA GLY A 135 -9.52 12.75 -9.08
C GLY A 135 -9.30 11.33 -8.56
N GLU A 136 -8.60 10.49 -9.31
CA GLU A 136 -8.33 9.07 -9.01
C GLU A 136 -7.06 8.87 -8.17
N VAL A 137 -6.70 9.87 -7.37
CA VAL A 137 -5.50 9.85 -6.52
C VAL A 137 -5.48 8.65 -5.57
N ARG A 138 -6.65 8.16 -5.15
CA ARG A 138 -6.80 6.96 -4.31
C ARG A 138 -6.59 5.64 -5.06
N GLN A 139 -6.70 5.66 -6.39
CA GLN A 139 -6.47 4.49 -7.25
C GLN A 139 -5.02 4.42 -7.75
N LEU A 140 -4.17 5.39 -7.38
CA LEU A 140 -2.75 5.32 -7.66
C LEU A 140 -2.17 4.02 -7.09
N PRO A 141 -1.34 3.30 -7.87
CA PRO A 141 -0.67 2.09 -7.40
C PRO A 141 0.05 2.39 -6.08
N PRO A 142 0.14 1.48 -5.12
CA PRO A 142 0.89 1.74 -3.89
C PRO A 142 2.37 2.13 -4.16
N LEU A 143 3.01 2.83 -3.21
CA LEU A 143 4.37 3.40 -3.38
C LEU A 143 5.44 2.37 -3.76
N PHE A 144 5.30 1.13 -3.28
CA PHE A 144 6.20 0.05 -3.65
C PHE A 144 6.11 -0.30 -5.14
N VAL A 145 4.91 -0.50 -5.70
CA VAL A 145 4.70 -0.80 -7.14
C VAL A 145 5.27 0.33 -7.97
N TRP A 146 5.03 1.54 -7.49
CA TRP A 146 5.46 2.76 -8.14
C TRP A 146 6.98 2.95 -8.09
N ARG A 147 7.68 2.46 -7.07
CA ARG A 147 9.15 2.42 -7.02
C ARG A 147 9.75 1.35 -7.93
N GLY A 148 8.93 0.55 -8.61
CA GLY A 148 9.39 -0.65 -9.29
C GLY A 148 9.81 -1.74 -8.30
N LEU A 149 9.46 -1.61 -7.01
CA LEU A 149 9.54 -2.69 -6.05
C LEU A 149 8.34 -3.60 -6.30
N PRO A 150 8.53 -4.92 -6.42
CA PRO A 150 7.42 -5.84 -6.60
C PRO A 150 6.43 -5.73 -5.42
N LEU A 151 5.15 -5.98 -5.68
CA LEU A 151 4.05 -5.88 -4.69
C LEU A 151 4.39 -6.64 -3.38
N PRO A 152 4.36 -6.03 -2.18
CA PRO A 152 4.46 -6.67 -0.87
C PRO A 152 3.17 -7.42 -0.49
N ALA A 153 2.38 -7.84 -1.46
CA ALA A 153 1.58 -9.06 -1.30
C ALA A 153 2.47 -10.32 -1.35
N LEU A 154 3.78 -10.15 -1.63
CA LEU A 154 4.86 -11.13 -1.57
C LEU A 154 5.53 -11.27 -0.19
N MET A 155 4.87 -10.85 0.90
CA MET A 155 5.41 -11.01 2.27
C MET A 155 4.43 -11.77 3.16
N GLY A 156 4.20 -13.02 2.80
CA GLY A 156 3.73 -14.05 3.71
C GLY A 156 4.84 -15.05 3.90
N THR A 157 5.58 -14.94 5.00
CA THR A 157 6.73 -15.74 5.44
C THR A 157 8.11 -15.34 4.90
N GLU A 158 9.09 -15.33 5.81
CA GLU A 158 10.51 -15.02 5.62
C GLU A 158 11.22 -15.88 4.56
N ALA A 159 10.53 -16.88 4.00
CA ALA A 159 11.03 -17.77 2.96
C ALA A 159 10.85 -17.25 1.52
N SER A 160 10.04 -16.20 1.30
CA SER A 160 9.56 -15.80 -0.04
C SER A 160 10.25 -14.55 -0.61
N ALA A 161 11.34 -14.08 0.00
CA ALA A 161 12.19 -13.05 -0.58
C ALA A 161 13.05 -13.67 -1.70
N TRP A 162 12.37 -14.06 -2.79
CA TRP A 162 12.84 -14.63 -4.05
C TRP A 162 14.21 -15.30 -3.98
N ARG A 163 14.18 -16.64 -3.92
CA ARG A 163 15.34 -17.50 -4.11
C ARG A 163 16.11 -17.05 -5.36
N THR A 164 17.43 -17.21 -5.36
CA THR A 164 18.28 -16.80 -6.50
C THR A 164 18.01 -17.62 -7.76
N ASP A 165 17.35 -18.77 -7.63
CA ASP A 165 17.04 -19.66 -8.75
C ASP A 165 15.77 -19.21 -9.48
N ARG A 166 15.88 -19.09 -10.80
CA ARG A 166 14.82 -18.59 -11.69
C ARG A 166 13.64 -19.55 -11.79
N GLU A 167 13.88 -20.86 -11.66
CA GLU A 167 12.82 -21.86 -11.70
C GLU A 167 11.97 -21.83 -10.41
N GLU A 168 12.62 -21.64 -9.27
CA GLU A 168 11.92 -21.50 -8.00
C GLU A 168 11.13 -20.19 -7.94
N GLN A 169 11.66 -19.10 -8.50
CA GLN A 169 10.90 -17.86 -8.67
C GLN A 169 9.66 -18.05 -9.55
N LYS A 170 9.79 -18.80 -10.65
CA LYS A 170 8.64 -19.12 -11.51
C LYS A 170 7.57 -19.89 -10.73
N ALA A 171 7.96 -20.92 -9.98
CA ALA A 171 7.05 -21.71 -9.16
C ALA A 171 6.36 -20.87 -8.08
N ASP A 172 7.12 -20.05 -7.35
CA ASP A 172 6.56 -19.16 -6.33
C ASP A 172 5.52 -18.23 -7.00
N ALA A 173 5.87 -17.52 -8.06
CA ALA A 173 4.94 -16.60 -8.71
C ALA A 173 3.63 -17.28 -9.17
N ILE A 174 3.70 -18.51 -9.68
CA ILE A 174 2.52 -19.29 -10.04
C ILE A 174 1.60 -19.48 -8.82
N VAL A 175 2.16 -19.91 -7.69
CA VAL A 175 1.41 -20.11 -6.43
C VAL A 175 0.79 -18.79 -5.96
N HIS A 176 1.52 -17.68 -6.09
CA HIS A 176 1.04 -16.35 -5.70
C HIS A 176 -0.22 -16.00 -6.46
N TYR A 177 -0.08 -15.94 -7.78
CA TYR A 177 -1.12 -15.41 -8.64
C TYR A 177 -2.31 -16.35 -8.71
N THR A 178 -2.11 -17.66 -8.55
CA THR A 178 -3.19 -18.64 -8.36
C THR A 178 -4.04 -18.27 -7.15
N SER A 179 -3.40 -18.04 -5.98
CA SER A 179 -4.14 -17.67 -4.76
C SER A 179 -4.92 -16.36 -4.95
N VAL A 180 -4.35 -15.39 -5.66
CA VAL A 180 -5.00 -14.10 -5.94
C VAL A 180 -6.19 -14.27 -6.89
N VAL A 181 -6.05 -15.05 -7.95
CA VAL A 181 -7.12 -15.29 -8.93
C VAL A 181 -8.31 -15.97 -8.26
N ILE A 182 -8.08 -17.04 -7.51
CA ILE A 182 -9.14 -17.76 -6.78
C ILE A 182 -9.83 -16.85 -5.75
N ARG A 183 -9.06 -16.13 -4.92
CA ARG A 183 -9.64 -15.23 -3.90
C ARG A 183 -10.41 -14.06 -4.51
N ASN A 184 -9.94 -13.51 -5.64
CA ASN A 184 -10.65 -12.44 -6.33
C ASN A 184 -11.96 -12.92 -6.94
N ALA A 185 -11.97 -14.14 -7.51
CA ALA A 185 -13.19 -14.76 -8.01
C ALA A 185 -14.20 -15.00 -6.87
N ARG A 186 -13.73 -15.49 -5.70
CA ARG A 186 -14.57 -15.68 -4.51
C ARG A 186 -15.26 -14.40 -4.03
N ASN A 187 -14.63 -13.24 -4.20
CA ASN A 187 -15.19 -11.95 -3.82
C ASN A 187 -16.20 -11.38 -4.85
N LYS A 188 -16.36 -12.02 -6.02
CA LYS A 188 -17.23 -11.55 -7.10
C LYS A 188 -18.27 -12.62 -7.45
N ILE A 189 -19.55 -12.28 -7.33
CA ILE A 189 -20.64 -13.20 -7.64
C ILE A 189 -20.61 -13.56 -9.13
N GLY A 190 -20.62 -14.85 -9.45
CA GLY A 190 -20.69 -15.36 -10.83
C GLY A 190 -19.37 -15.35 -11.61
N VAL A 191 -18.24 -15.06 -10.95
CA VAL A 191 -16.91 -15.11 -11.58
C VAL A 191 -16.26 -16.45 -11.28
N VAL A 192 -15.86 -17.17 -12.33
CA VAL A 192 -15.08 -18.41 -12.23
C VAL A 192 -13.61 -18.07 -12.48
N PRO A 193 -12.69 -18.44 -11.57
CA PRO A 193 -11.27 -18.20 -11.78
C PRO A 193 -10.76 -19.07 -12.94
N ARG A 194 -10.02 -18.50 -13.90
CA ARG A 194 -9.48 -19.25 -15.06
C ARG A 194 -7.96 -19.28 -15.11
N ILE A 195 -7.40 -20.33 -15.69
CA ILE A 195 -5.95 -20.43 -15.96
C ILE A 195 -5.48 -19.30 -16.90
N ASP A 196 -6.32 -18.86 -17.83
CA ASP A 196 -5.97 -17.73 -18.70
C ASP A 196 -5.82 -16.42 -17.92
N ASP A 197 -6.63 -16.18 -16.87
CA ASP A 197 -6.47 -15.01 -16.00
C ASP A 197 -5.15 -15.07 -15.20
N LEU A 198 -4.71 -16.28 -14.85
CA LEU A 198 -3.42 -16.52 -14.21
C LEU A 198 -2.27 -16.25 -15.19
N ARG A 199 -2.36 -16.74 -16.43
CA ARG A 199 -1.35 -16.50 -17.48
C ARG A 199 -1.20 -15.02 -17.76
N GLU A 200 -2.30 -14.29 -17.93
CA GLU A 200 -2.25 -12.84 -18.16
C GLU A 200 -1.50 -12.12 -17.04
N LYS A 201 -1.75 -12.50 -15.77
CA LYS A 201 -1.04 -11.92 -14.62
C LYS A 201 0.44 -12.27 -14.57
N LEU A 202 0.80 -13.51 -14.93
CA LEU A 202 2.19 -13.95 -14.99
C LEU A 202 2.95 -13.22 -16.09
N GLU A 203 2.34 -13.04 -17.27
CA GLU A 203 2.91 -12.27 -18.37
C GLU A 203 3.09 -10.79 -18.01
N GLN A 204 2.09 -10.17 -17.37
CA GLN A 204 2.20 -8.80 -16.85
C GLN A 204 3.33 -8.65 -15.81
N ALA A 205 3.62 -9.70 -15.07
CA ALA A 205 4.73 -9.76 -14.11
C ALA A 205 6.10 -10.06 -14.77
N GLY A 206 6.15 -10.26 -16.09
CA GLY A 206 7.36 -10.58 -16.84
C GLY A 206 7.78 -12.05 -16.77
N ILE A 207 6.90 -12.94 -16.31
CA ILE A 207 7.13 -14.38 -16.23
C ILE A 207 6.52 -15.03 -17.47
N LEU A 208 7.38 -15.30 -18.44
CA LEU A 208 7.00 -15.84 -19.75
C LEU A 208 7.15 -17.37 -19.76
N GLU A 209 6.56 -18.00 -20.78
CA GLU A 209 6.70 -19.43 -21.06
C GLU A 209 6.26 -20.34 -19.89
N VAL A 210 5.16 -19.98 -19.24
CA VAL A 210 4.55 -20.82 -18.18
C VAL A 210 3.62 -21.84 -18.84
N THR A 211 4.01 -23.11 -18.77
CA THR A 211 3.20 -24.22 -19.28
C THR A 211 2.15 -24.64 -18.25
N HIS A 212 1.12 -25.36 -18.69
CA HIS A 212 0.12 -25.91 -17.76
C HIS A 212 0.73 -26.97 -16.82
N ALA A 213 1.76 -27.68 -17.27
CA ALA A 213 2.51 -28.62 -16.42
C ALA A 213 3.21 -27.89 -15.27
N ASP A 214 3.88 -26.77 -15.57
CA ASP A 214 4.55 -25.94 -14.54
C ASP A 214 3.54 -25.45 -13.49
N ILE A 215 2.34 -25.07 -13.96
CA ILE A 215 1.26 -24.60 -13.08
C ILE A 215 0.81 -25.72 -12.13
N ASN A 216 0.55 -26.89 -12.69
CA ASN A 216 0.10 -28.04 -11.92
C ASN A 216 1.17 -28.49 -10.90
N GLU A 217 2.43 -28.58 -11.32
CA GLU A 217 3.54 -28.96 -10.45
C GLU A 217 3.75 -27.97 -9.30
N ALA A 218 3.77 -26.67 -9.59
CA ALA A 218 3.96 -25.64 -8.57
C ALA A 218 2.80 -25.61 -7.55
N ILE A 219 1.56 -25.71 -8.02
CA ILE A 219 0.37 -25.75 -7.15
C ILE A 219 0.37 -27.01 -6.29
N THR A 220 0.64 -28.17 -6.87
CA THR A 220 0.68 -29.45 -6.14
C THR A 220 1.75 -29.42 -5.06
N ALA A 221 2.97 -29.01 -5.42
CA ALA A 221 4.09 -28.92 -4.49
C ALA A 221 3.82 -27.93 -3.34
N ALA A 222 3.22 -26.77 -3.64
CA ALA A 222 2.88 -25.78 -2.62
C ALA A 222 1.73 -26.25 -1.70
N TYR A 223 0.74 -26.95 -2.24
CA TYR A 223 -0.36 -27.51 -1.44
C TYR A 223 0.14 -28.61 -0.50
N GLU A 224 1.00 -29.51 -0.98
CA GLU A 224 1.62 -30.56 -0.16
C GLU A 224 2.47 -29.98 0.98
N ARG A 225 3.20 -28.89 0.71
CA ARG A 225 3.98 -28.14 1.70
C ARG A 225 3.10 -27.32 2.66
N LYS A 226 1.78 -27.28 2.45
CA LYS A 226 0.82 -26.45 3.19
C LYS A 226 1.23 -24.98 3.19
N ASP A 227 1.58 -24.48 2.01
CA ASP A 227 2.02 -23.11 1.86
C ASP A 227 0.96 -22.13 2.38
N SER A 228 1.43 -21.10 3.09
CA SER A 228 0.62 -20.03 3.65
C SER A 228 -0.24 -19.31 2.60
N TRP A 229 0.17 -19.35 1.33
CA TRP A 229 -0.56 -18.69 0.25
C TRP A 229 -1.87 -19.38 -0.10
N PHE A 230 -1.96 -20.70 0.14
CA PHE A 230 -3.19 -21.46 0.02
C PHE A 230 -3.95 -21.57 1.34
N ALA A 231 -3.56 -20.82 2.37
CA ALA A 231 -4.34 -20.74 3.60
C ALA A 231 -5.78 -20.28 3.29
N GLY A 232 -6.75 -21.13 3.63
CA GLY A 232 -8.17 -20.88 3.41
C GLY A 232 -8.69 -21.14 1.98
N ILE A 233 -7.84 -21.67 1.08
CA ILE A 233 -8.24 -22.20 -0.23
C ILE A 233 -8.38 -23.72 -0.09
N THR A 234 -9.50 -24.28 -0.52
CA THR A 234 -9.75 -25.72 -0.45
C THR A 234 -9.11 -26.47 -1.62
N LEU A 235 -8.88 -27.78 -1.45
CA LEU A 235 -8.43 -28.64 -2.54
C LEU A 235 -9.43 -28.66 -3.71
N GLU A 236 -10.72 -28.59 -3.42
CA GLU A 236 -11.78 -28.54 -4.42
C GLU A 236 -11.70 -27.25 -5.26
N GLU A 237 -11.45 -26.10 -4.63
CA GLU A 237 -11.24 -24.83 -5.33
C GLU A 237 -10.00 -24.89 -6.25
N LEU A 238 -8.91 -25.53 -5.80
CA LEU A 238 -7.69 -25.71 -6.60
C LEU A 238 -7.91 -26.66 -7.78
N ASN A 239 -8.58 -27.79 -7.56
CA ASN A 239 -8.86 -28.75 -8.62
C ASN A 239 -9.80 -28.14 -9.66
N THR A 240 -10.85 -27.44 -9.21
CA THR A 240 -11.78 -26.75 -10.12
C THR A 240 -11.04 -25.70 -10.96
N PHE A 241 -10.10 -24.97 -10.35
CA PHE A 241 -9.27 -24.00 -11.06
C PHE A 241 -8.34 -24.67 -12.09
N LEU A 242 -7.74 -25.81 -11.75
CA LEU A 242 -6.85 -26.56 -12.65
C LEU A 242 -7.58 -27.18 -13.86
N GLU A 243 -8.90 -27.34 -13.78
CA GLU A 243 -9.74 -27.85 -14.87
C GLU A 243 -10.21 -26.78 -15.87
N THR A 244 -9.91 -25.50 -15.62
CA THR A 244 -10.30 -24.36 -16.49
C THR A 244 -9.31 -24.05 -17.59
#